data_AF-A0A1Q7D5W3-F1
#
_entry.id   AF-A0A1Q7D5W3-F1
#
_cell.length_a   1.000
_cell.length_b   1.000
_cell.length_c   1.000
_cell.angle_alpha   90.00
_cell.angle_beta   90.00
_cell.angle_gamma   90.00
#
_symmetry.space_group_name_H-M   'P 1'
#
loop_
_entity.id
_entity.type
_entity.pdbx_description
1 polymer ?
#
loop_
_entity_poly.entity_id
_entity_poly.type
_entity_poly.pdbx_seq_one_letter_code
_entity_poly.pdbx_strand_id
1 'polypeptide(L)'
;MTATQAGQDENACVAVAADATAERAWTYISCMVSKGHSVGVAFHVHASPTYLGVTQTRPHDPLVIAAELEECRRFGYAAGRSEGGTRDMIVDRMEAAFRSCLDPRGYVVQRQAEPTTTRPRR
;
A
#
# COMPACT_ATOMS: atom_id res chain seq x y z
N MET A 1 2.73 19.38 3.54
CA MET A 1 1.82 18.86 4.58
C MET A 1 2.52 19.01 5.93
N THR A 2 1.83 19.45 6.97
CA THR A 2 2.43 19.60 8.31
C THR A 2 2.27 18.30 9.11
N ALA A 3 3.15 18.04 10.09
CA ALA A 3 3.05 16.87 10.95
C ALA A 3 1.71 16.81 11.71
N THR A 4 1.15 17.96 12.06
CA THR A 4 -0.17 18.08 12.71
C THR A 4 -1.31 17.64 11.79
N GLN A 5 -1.28 18.04 10.51
CA GLN A 5 -2.29 17.63 9.53
C GLN A 5 -2.25 16.12 9.30
N ALA A 6 -1.05 15.54 9.20
CA ALA A 6 -0.88 14.10 9.02
C ALA A 6 -1.46 13.29 10.19
N GLY A 7 -1.21 13.71 11.44
CA GLY A 7 -1.80 13.05 12.60
C GLY A 7 -3.33 13.18 12.69
N GLN A 8 -3.88 14.32 12.26
CA GLN A 8 -5.34 14.52 12.20
C GLN A 8 -5.99 13.61 11.16
N ASP A 9 -5.39 13.54 9.96
CA ASP A 9 -5.86 12.68 8.88
C ASP A 9 -5.76 11.20 9.26
N GLU A 10 -4.67 10.79 9.90
CA GLU A 10 -4.49 9.42 10.40
C GLU A 10 -5.59 9.05 11.39
N ASN A 11 -5.85 9.89 12.40
CA ASN A 11 -6.91 9.65 13.38
C ASN A 11 -8.31 9.57 12.72
N ALA A 12 -8.58 10.44 11.74
CA ALA A 12 -9.84 10.41 11.00
C ALA A 12 -9.98 9.10 10.21
N CYS A 13 -8.92 8.65 9.53
CA CYS A 13 -8.94 7.40 8.77
C CYS A 13 -8.99 6.15 9.67
N VAL A 14 -8.38 6.18 10.85
CA VAL A 14 -8.54 5.13 11.86
C VAL A 14 -9.99 5.03 12.32
N ALA A 15 -10.67 6.16 12.54
CA ALA A 15 -12.09 6.16 12.91
C ALA A 15 -12.96 5.55 11.80
N VAL A 16 -12.78 5.98 10.53
CA VAL A 16 -13.50 5.40 9.38
C VAL A 16 -13.24 3.90 9.26
N ALA A 17 -12.00 3.46 9.44
CA ALA A 17 -11.63 2.05 9.40
C ALA A 17 -12.11 1.25 10.63
N ALA A 18 -12.47 1.91 11.74
CA ALA A 18 -13.01 1.24 12.91
C ALA A 18 -14.46 0.81 12.71
N ASP A 19 -15.22 1.56 11.92
CA ASP A 19 -16.62 1.29 11.61
C ASP A 19 -16.80 0.26 10.47
N ALA A 20 -15.71 -0.10 9.78
CA ALA A 20 -15.74 -1.10 8.73
C ALA A 20 -15.87 -2.52 9.30
N THR A 21 -16.92 -3.24 8.87
CA THR A 21 -17.22 -4.61 9.30
C THR A 21 -16.29 -5.66 8.69
N ALA A 22 -15.68 -5.36 7.53
CA ALA A 22 -14.67 -6.16 6.86
C ALA A 22 -13.60 -5.24 6.25
N GLU A 23 -12.41 -5.78 5.95
CA GLU A 23 -11.36 -5.06 5.21
C GLU A 23 -10.93 -3.71 5.85
N ARG A 24 -10.86 -3.67 7.18
CA ARG A 24 -10.46 -2.47 7.96
C ARG A 24 -9.14 -1.87 7.46
N ALA A 25 -8.16 -2.72 7.12
CA ALA A 25 -6.88 -2.28 6.58
C ALA A 25 -7.04 -1.53 5.25
N TRP A 26 -7.84 -2.05 4.31
CA TRP A 26 -8.08 -1.37 3.03
C TRP A 26 -8.88 -0.09 3.16
N THR A 27 -9.85 -0.06 4.09
CA THR A 27 -10.62 1.15 4.40
C THR A 27 -9.70 2.26 4.92
N TYR A 28 -8.74 1.92 5.79
CA TYR A 28 -7.72 2.86 6.25
C TYR A 28 -6.84 3.34 5.08
N ILE A 29 -6.31 2.40 4.29
CA ILE A 29 -5.41 2.69 3.17
C ILE A 29 -6.09 3.63 2.16
N SER A 30 -7.34 3.33 1.77
CA SER A 30 -8.05 4.15 0.79
C SER A 30 -8.36 5.54 1.31
N CYS A 31 -8.74 5.68 2.59
CA CYS A 31 -8.94 6.96 3.23
C CYS A 31 -7.65 7.81 3.18
N MET A 32 -6.52 7.23 3.57
CA MET A 32 -5.23 7.93 3.58
C MET A 32 -4.78 8.34 2.17
N VAL A 33 -4.88 7.44 1.19
CA VAL A 33 -4.53 7.77 -0.21
C VAL A 33 -5.45 8.84 -0.78
N SER A 34 -6.76 8.78 -0.50
CA SER A 34 -7.73 9.78 -0.97
C SER A 34 -7.42 11.19 -0.46
N LYS A 35 -6.85 11.28 0.75
CA LYS A 35 -6.37 12.51 1.38
C LYS A 35 -4.99 12.97 0.88
N GLY A 36 -4.40 12.24 -0.08
CA GLY A 36 -3.13 12.58 -0.71
C GLY A 36 -1.90 12.07 0.04
N HIS A 37 -2.06 11.14 0.98
CA HIS A 37 -0.93 10.52 1.67
C HIS A 37 -0.33 9.37 0.84
N SER A 38 0.98 9.19 0.95
CA SER A 38 1.64 7.98 0.46
C SER A 38 1.46 6.87 1.49
N VAL A 39 0.86 5.75 1.09
CA VAL A 39 0.60 4.62 2.00
C VAL A 39 1.40 3.40 1.58
N GLY A 40 2.02 2.74 2.56
CA GLY A 40 2.77 1.50 2.33
C GLY A 40 1.85 0.30 2.12
N VAL A 41 1.97 -0.36 0.97
CA VAL A 41 1.37 -1.66 0.66
C VAL A 41 2.46 -2.72 0.78
N ALA A 42 2.24 -3.72 1.64
CA ALA A 42 3.23 -4.76 1.91
C ALA A 42 3.00 -6.02 1.06
N PHE A 43 4.09 -6.57 0.50
CA PHE A 43 4.15 -7.92 -0.03
C PHE A 43 4.92 -8.82 0.93
N HIS A 44 4.31 -9.94 1.33
CA HIS A 44 4.97 -10.94 2.16
C HIS A 44 5.54 -12.05 1.28
N VAL A 45 6.87 -12.08 1.13
CA VAL A 45 7.59 -13.13 0.41
C VAL A 45 8.59 -13.75 1.39
N HIS A 46 8.47 -15.06 1.64
CA HIS A 46 9.34 -15.82 2.56
C HIS A 46 9.56 -15.14 3.93
N ALA A 47 8.47 -14.67 4.56
CA ALA A 47 8.47 -13.98 5.87
C ALA A 47 9.19 -12.62 5.93
N SER A 48 9.65 -12.06 4.80
CA SER A 48 10.13 -10.67 4.71
C SER A 48 9.06 -9.77 4.08
N PRO A 49 8.59 -8.72 4.76
CA PRO A 49 7.70 -7.74 4.15
C PRO A 49 8.50 -6.77 3.26
N THR A 50 8.11 -6.65 2.00
CA THR A 50 8.55 -5.54 1.14
C THR A 50 7.46 -4.47 1.13
N TYR A 51 7.81 -3.23 1.50
CA TYR A 51 6.87 -2.12 1.56
C TYR A 51 6.97 -1.24 0.30
N LEU A 52 5.85 -1.04 -0.38
CA LEU A 52 5.73 -0.15 -1.51
C LEU A 52 4.79 1.01 -1.17
N GLY A 53 5.32 2.22 -1.12
CA GLY A 53 4.54 3.44 -0.99
C GLY A 53 3.75 3.72 -2.25
N VAL A 54 2.44 3.92 -2.12
CA VAL A 54 1.54 4.26 -3.21
C VAL A 54 0.96 5.65 -2.99
N THR A 55 1.06 6.49 -4.01
CA THR A 55 0.51 7.85 -4.03
C THR A 55 -0.34 8.04 -5.28
N GLN A 56 -1.55 8.59 -5.13
CA GLN A 56 -2.38 8.92 -6.29
C GLN A 56 -1.82 10.14 -7.04
N THR A 57 -1.83 10.11 -8.37
CA THR A 57 -1.44 11.25 -9.22
C THR A 57 -2.63 12.08 -9.67
N ARG A 58 -3.84 11.57 -9.47
CA ARG A 58 -5.13 12.24 -9.69
C ARG A 58 -6.12 11.81 -8.59
N PRO A 59 -7.16 12.60 -8.29
CA PRO A 59 -8.17 12.21 -7.32
C PRO A 59 -8.95 10.96 -7.75
N HIS A 60 -9.12 10.02 -6.82
CA HIS A 60 -9.98 8.84 -6.98
C HIS A 60 -11.02 8.78 -5.85
N ASP A 61 -12.13 8.10 -6.12
CA ASP A 61 -13.08 7.74 -5.07
C ASP A 61 -12.44 6.73 -4.09
N PRO A 62 -12.61 6.88 -2.76
CA PRO A 62 -12.03 5.97 -1.78
C PRO A 62 -12.36 4.48 -1.99
N LEU A 63 -13.58 4.15 -2.43
CA LEU A 63 -13.94 2.75 -2.71
C LEU A 63 -13.21 2.23 -3.95
N VAL A 64 -13.04 3.08 -4.96
CA VAL A 64 -12.24 2.76 -6.16
C VAL A 64 -10.78 2.53 -5.78
N ILE A 65 -10.19 3.37 -4.93
CA ILE A 65 -8.80 3.20 -4.47
C ILE A 65 -8.61 1.82 -3.82
N ALA A 66 -9.49 1.44 -2.89
CA ALA A 66 -9.36 0.15 -2.20
C ALA A 66 -9.39 -1.02 -3.20
N ALA A 67 -10.36 -1.01 -4.13
CA ALA A 67 -10.52 -2.05 -5.13
C ALA A 67 -9.32 -2.13 -6.09
N GLU A 68 -8.85 -0.99 -6.61
CA GLU A 68 -7.75 -0.94 -7.56
C GLU A 68 -6.41 -1.37 -6.93
N LEU A 69 -6.13 -0.90 -5.70
CA LEU A 69 -4.93 -1.31 -4.97
C LEU A 69 -4.96 -2.80 -4.65
N GLU A 70 -6.10 -3.34 -4.22
CA GLU A 70 -6.22 -4.77 -3.92
C GLU A 70 -6.07 -5.63 -5.18
N GLU A 71 -6.77 -5.27 -6.27
CA GLU A 71 -6.72 -5.97 -7.55
C GLU A 71 -5.28 -6.00 -8.08
N CYS A 72 -4.62 -4.85 -8.14
CA CYS A 72 -3.24 -4.76 -8.60
C CYS A 72 -2.28 -5.51 -7.66
N ARG A 73 -2.52 -5.49 -6.35
CA ARG A 73 -1.70 -6.26 -5.39
C ARG A 73 -1.83 -7.76 -5.65
N ARG A 74 -3.04 -8.26 -5.87
CA ARG A 74 -3.28 -9.67 -6.22
C ARG A 74 -2.60 -10.04 -7.55
N PHE A 75 -2.67 -9.16 -8.55
CA PHE A 75 -1.99 -9.34 -9.84
C PHE A 75 -0.47 -9.41 -9.67
N GLY A 76 0.13 -8.45 -8.96
CA GLY A 76 1.56 -8.42 -8.66
C GLY A 76 2.01 -9.68 -7.91
N TYR A 77 1.25 -10.10 -6.90
CA TYR A 77 1.55 -11.31 -6.14
C TYR A 77 1.51 -12.57 -7.01
N ALA A 78 0.52 -12.68 -7.91
CA ALA A 78 0.43 -13.80 -8.84
C ALA A 78 1.64 -13.83 -9.80
N ALA A 79 2.04 -12.66 -10.34
CA ALA A 79 3.19 -12.54 -11.23
C ALA A 79 4.51 -12.94 -10.54
N GLY A 80 4.70 -12.55 -9.27
CA GLY A 80 5.87 -12.97 -8.50
C GLY A 80 5.86 -14.45 -8.17
N ARG A 81 4.70 -15.04 -7.83
CA ARG A 81 4.62 -16.49 -7.52
C ARG A 81 4.81 -17.38 -8.74
N SER A 82 4.50 -16.90 -9.94
CA SER A 82 4.83 -17.62 -11.18
C SER A 82 6.33 -17.56 -11.50
N GLU A 83 7.04 -16.58 -10.95
CA GLU A 83 8.49 -16.47 -11.08
C GLU A 83 9.15 -17.44 -10.08
N GLY A 84 9.97 -18.37 -10.59
CA GLY A 84 10.89 -19.12 -9.74
C GLY A 84 12.15 -18.30 -9.42
N GLY A 85 12.97 -18.75 -8.47
CA GLY A 85 14.29 -18.16 -8.23
C GLY A 85 14.44 -17.53 -6.85
N THR A 86 15.30 -16.51 -6.76
CA THR A 86 15.63 -15.89 -5.48
C THR A 86 14.50 -14.99 -4.98
N ARG A 87 14.48 -14.72 -3.67
CA ARG A 87 13.53 -13.79 -3.06
C ARG A 87 13.49 -12.44 -3.78
N ASP A 88 14.66 -11.90 -4.12
CA ASP A 88 14.75 -10.57 -4.71
C ASP A 88 14.18 -10.55 -6.14
N MET A 89 14.38 -11.61 -6.93
CA MET A 89 13.74 -11.76 -8.25
C MET A 89 12.22 -11.80 -8.15
N ILE A 90 11.69 -12.58 -7.20
CA ILE A 90 10.25 -12.69 -6.95
C ILE A 90 9.69 -11.31 -6.57
N VAL A 91 10.34 -10.60 -5.65
CA VAL A 91 9.91 -9.27 -5.19
C VAL A 91 9.98 -8.24 -6.31
N ASP A 92 11.06 -8.20 -7.09
CA ASP A 92 11.21 -7.28 -8.21
C ASP A 92 10.12 -7.53 -9.27
N ARG A 93 9.75 -8.80 -9.50
CA ARG A 93 8.65 -9.14 -10.39
C ARG A 93 7.29 -8.71 -9.84
N MET A 94 7.03 -8.92 -8.56
CA MET A 94 5.81 -8.44 -7.89
C MET A 94 5.69 -6.91 -8.01
N GLU A 95 6.77 -6.19 -7.71
CA GLU A 95 6.82 -4.73 -7.77
C GLU A 95 6.59 -4.22 -9.20
N ALA A 96 7.28 -4.80 -10.19
CA ALA A 96 7.13 -4.40 -11.58
C ALA A 96 5.69 -4.61 -12.08
N ALA A 97 5.09 -5.77 -11.79
CA ALA A 97 3.71 -6.06 -12.17
C ALA A 97 2.71 -5.15 -11.43
N PHE A 98 2.91 -4.92 -10.14
CA PHE A 98 2.09 -4.01 -9.34
C PHE A 98 2.12 -2.58 -9.90
N ARG A 99 3.33 -2.07 -10.19
CA ARG A 99 3.53 -0.75 -10.79
C ARG A 99 2.87 -0.64 -12.16
N SER A 100 3.03 -1.64 -13.03
CA SER A 100 2.41 -1.65 -14.36
C SER A 100 0.88 -1.67 -14.32
N CYS A 101 0.29 -2.22 -13.26
CA CYS A 101 -1.16 -2.26 -13.08
C CYS A 101 -1.70 -0.90 -12.59
N LEU A 102 -0.94 -0.22 -11.73
CA LEU A 102 -1.35 1.02 -11.07
C LEU A 102 -1.03 2.30 -11.86
N ASP A 103 0.07 2.32 -12.63
CA ASP A 103 0.47 3.48 -13.43
C ASP A 103 -0.64 4.00 -14.37
N PRO A 104 -1.30 3.17 -15.20
CA PRO A 104 -2.38 3.65 -16.06
C PRO A 104 -3.63 4.06 -15.29
N ARG A 105 -3.76 3.63 -14.02
CA ARG A 105 -4.87 4.02 -13.14
C ARG A 105 -4.60 5.38 -12.48
N GLY A 106 -3.38 5.90 -12.53
CA GLY A 106 -3.04 7.21 -11.98
C GLY A 106 -2.47 7.12 -10.57
N TYR A 107 -1.51 6.22 -10.37
CA TYR A 107 -0.75 6.11 -9.13
C TYR A 107 0.74 6.01 -9.42
N VAL A 108 1.55 6.51 -8.49
CA VAL A 108 2.99 6.30 -8.46
C VAL A 108 3.32 5.34 -7.31
N VAL A 109 4.21 4.39 -7.60
CA VAL A 109 4.69 3.38 -6.64
C VAL A 109 6.17 3.57 -6.39
N GLN A 110 6.58 3.65 -5.13
CA GLN A 110 7.97 3.81 -4.71
C GLN A 110 8.31 2.79 -3.62
N ARG A 111 9.47 2.14 -3.73
CA ARG A 111 9.95 1.25 -2.66
C ARG A 111 10.22 2.07 -1.41
N GLN A 112 9.64 1.66 -0.29
CA GLN A 112 9.87 2.28 1.02
C GLN A 112 10.87 1.43 1.80
N ALA A 113 11.72 2.10 2.58
CA ALA A 113 12.50 1.41 3.60
C ALA A 113 11.52 0.74 4.57
N GLU A 114 11.90 -0.43 5.08
CA GLU A 114 11.15 -1.07 6.16
C GLU A 114 10.95 -0.03 7.28
N PRO A 115 9.72 0.20 7.76
CA PRO A 115 9.51 1.13 8.85
C PRO A 115 10.35 0.63 10.01
N THR A 116 11.42 1.36 10.34
CA THR A 116 12.26 1.10 11.51
C THR A 116 11.35 1.29 12.72
N THR A 117 10.70 0.20 13.13
CA THR A 117 10.00 0.14 14.40
C THR A 117 11.09 0.15 15.45
N THR A 118 11.53 1.34 15.84
CA THR A 118 12.24 1.55 17.09
C THR A 118 11.22 1.27 18.20
N ARG A 119 10.95 -0.01 18.45
CA ARG A 119 10.21 -0.43 19.64
C ARG A 119 11.10 0.00 20.81
N PRO A 120 10.70 0.93 21.69
CA PRO A 120 11.48 1.19 22.89
C PRO A 120 11.57 -0.15 23.64
N ARG A 121 12.78 -0.67 23.79
CA ARG A 121 13.03 -1.78 24.71
C ARG A 121 12.62 -1.26 26.09
N ARG A 122 11.47 -1.75 26.59
CA ARG A 122 11.19 -1.72 28.02
C ARG A 122 11.98 -2.86 28.67
#